data_AF-A0A815F409-F1
#
_entry.id   AF-A0A815F409-F1
#
_cell.length_a   1.000
_cell.length_b   1.000
_cell.length_c   1.000
_cell.angle_alpha   90.00
_cell.angle_beta   90.00
_cell.angle_gamma   90.00
#
_symmetry.space_group_name_H-M   'P 1'
#
loop_
_entity.id
_entity.type
_entity.pdbx_description
1 polymer ?
#
loop_
_entity_poly.entity_id
_entity_poly.type
_entity_poly.pdbx_seq_one_letter_code
_entity_poly.pdbx_strand_id
1 'polypeptide(L)'
;MNNLSSNFIMSYHQWSTNKIIRIVILAIIMFITLVGNSYIIYELFYHRRYRTRLHLFILNLAIGDLTICLCTMTSELFLLIFDQEWILGNLACKLTLYIQVVTLASTTFINVAMTYDR
;
A
#
# COMPACT_ATOMS: atom_id res chain seq x y z
N MET A 1 -20.13 -10.87 -39.57
CA MET A 1 -20.56 -10.31 -38.26
C MET A 1 -19.83 -10.94 -37.06
N ASN A 2 -19.31 -12.17 -37.19
CA ASN A 2 -18.77 -12.96 -36.08
C ASN A 2 -17.35 -12.54 -35.65
N ASN A 3 -16.58 -11.94 -36.57
CA ASN A 3 -15.22 -11.47 -36.30
C ASN A 3 -15.18 -10.10 -35.62
N LEU A 4 -16.21 -9.26 -35.79
CA LEU A 4 -16.29 -7.96 -35.12
C LEU A 4 -16.73 -8.11 -33.66
N SER A 5 -17.67 -9.02 -33.39
CA SER A 5 -18.04 -9.35 -32.00
C SER A 5 -16.91 -10.03 -31.24
N SER A 6 -16.13 -10.91 -31.88
CA SER A 6 -14.99 -11.57 -31.21
C SER A 6 -13.82 -10.60 -30.94
N ASN A 7 -13.51 -9.68 -31.86
CA ASN A 7 -12.54 -8.61 -31.63
C ASN A 7 -13.03 -7.60 -30.58
N PHE A 8 -14.33 -7.31 -30.54
CA PHE A 8 -14.92 -6.43 -29.52
C PHE A 8 -14.92 -7.08 -28.13
N ILE A 9 -15.24 -8.38 -28.02
CA ILE A 9 -15.14 -9.15 -26.78
C ILE A 9 -13.66 -9.25 -26.32
N MET A 10 -12.72 -9.46 -27.24
CA MET A 10 -11.28 -9.48 -26.93
C MET A 10 -10.78 -8.11 -26.45
N SER A 11 -11.22 -7.01 -27.09
CA SER A 11 -10.91 -5.64 -26.65
C SER A 11 -11.54 -5.30 -25.30
N TYR A 12 -12.80 -5.70 -25.04
CA TYR A 12 -13.48 -5.48 -23.75
C TYR A 12 -12.82 -6.31 -22.62
N HIS A 13 -12.37 -7.53 -22.93
CA HIS A 13 -11.71 -8.41 -21.97
C HIS A 13 -10.28 -7.93 -21.62
N GLN A 14 -9.53 -7.41 -22.60
CA GLN A 14 -8.19 -6.86 -22.40
C GLN A 14 -8.21 -5.53 -21.64
N TRP A 15 -9.26 -4.70 -21.83
CA TRP A 15 -9.40 -3.37 -21.22
C TRP A 15 -9.75 -3.36 -19.73
N SER A 16 -10.13 -4.50 -19.14
CA SER A 16 -10.69 -4.48 -17.78
C SER A 16 -10.20 -5.58 -16.85
N THR A 17 -9.94 -6.79 -17.34
CA THR A 17 -9.69 -7.94 -16.44
C THR A 17 -8.42 -7.76 -15.59
N ASN A 18 -7.31 -7.32 -16.18
CA ASN A 18 -6.06 -7.10 -15.45
C ASN A 18 -6.15 -5.94 -14.45
N LYS A 19 -6.84 -4.85 -14.84
CA LYS A 19 -7.07 -3.68 -13.98
C LYS A 19 -7.96 -4.06 -12.79
N ILE A 20 -9.08 -4.74 -13.05
CA ILE A 20 -10.02 -5.21 -12.02
C ILE A 20 -9.33 -6.20 -11.07
N ILE A 21 -8.61 -7.19 -11.58
CA ILE A 21 -7.89 -8.17 -10.75
C ILE A 21 -6.88 -7.46 -9.85
N ARG A 22 -6.11 -6.50 -10.37
CA ARG A 22 -5.17 -5.72 -9.56
C ARG A 22 -5.90 -4.96 -8.46
N ILE A 23 -6.99 -4.25 -8.76
CA ILE A 23 -7.78 -3.52 -7.76
C ILE A 23 -8.33 -4.47 -6.69
N VAL A 24 -8.85 -5.63 -7.07
CA VAL A 24 -9.41 -6.62 -6.13
C VAL A 24 -8.33 -7.17 -5.21
N ILE A 25 -7.18 -7.58 -5.76
CA ILE A 25 -6.04 -8.08 -4.96
C ILE A 25 -5.55 -6.99 -4.00
N LEU A 26 -5.40 -5.78 -4.50
CA LEU A 26 -4.94 -4.63 -3.73
C LEU A 26 -5.93 -4.27 -2.60
N ALA A 27 -7.24 -4.35 -2.84
CA ALA A 27 -8.27 -4.15 -1.83
C ALA A 27 -8.22 -5.23 -0.73
N ILE A 28 -7.99 -6.50 -1.12
CA ILE A 28 -7.81 -7.61 -0.17
C ILE A 28 -6.57 -7.37 0.69
N ILE A 29 -5.43 -7.03 0.07
CA ILE A 29 -4.19 -6.73 0.78
C ILE A 29 -4.40 -5.55 1.72
N MET A 30 -5.05 -4.46 1.27
CA MET A 30 -5.35 -3.30 2.09
C MET A 30 -6.19 -3.69 3.31
N PHE A 31 -7.21 -4.54 3.13
CA PHE A 31 -8.05 -5.01 4.23
C PHE A 31 -7.27 -5.85 5.23
N ILE A 32 -6.45 -6.79 4.74
CA ILE A 32 -5.56 -7.61 5.58
C ILE A 32 -4.58 -6.73 6.35
N THR A 33 -3.96 -5.74 5.70
CA THR A 33 -3.02 -4.80 6.31
C THR A 33 -3.70 -3.93 7.36
N LEU A 34 -4.92 -3.43 7.09
CA LEU A 34 -5.70 -2.65 8.06
C LEU A 34 -6.08 -3.48 9.28
N VAL A 35 -6.67 -4.67 9.06
CA VAL A 35 -7.13 -5.55 10.14
C VAL A 35 -5.93 -6.06 10.94
N GLY A 36 -4.88 -6.52 10.28
CA GLY A 36 -3.67 -7.04 10.92
C GLY A 36 -2.97 -5.98 11.77
N ASN A 37 -2.72 -4.78 11.22
CA ASN A 37 -2.09 -3.70 11.98
C ASN A 37 -2.98 -3.19 13.11
N SER A 38 -4.30 -3.09 12.91
CA SER A 38 -5.24 -2.67 13.96
C SER A 38 -5.37 -3.69 15.08
N TYR A 39 -5.37 -4.99 14.74
CA TYR A 39 -5.41 -6.07 15.71
C TYR A 39 -4.15 -6.10 16.56
N ILE A 40 -2.98 -5.94 15.95
CA ILE A 40 -1.71 -5.85 16.67
C ILE A 40 -1.71 -4.65 17.63
N ILE A 41 -2.22 -3.48 17.20
CA ILE A 41 -2.38 -2.31 18.06
C ILE A 41 -3.34 -2.60 19.21
N TYR A 42 -4.48 -3.25 18.94
CA TYR A 42 -5.45 -3.62 19.98
C TYR A 42 -4.84 -4.52 21.04
N GLU A 43 -4.14 -5.58 20.62
CA GLU A 43 -3.46 -6.52 21.52
C GLU A 43 -2.39 -5.80 22.37
N LEU A 44 -1.68 -4.84 21.76
CA LEU A 44 -0.68 -4.02 22.40
C LEU A 44 -1.28 -3.08 23.47
N PHE A 45 -2.46 -2.50 23.22
CA PHE A 45 -3.18 -1.71 24.22
C PHE A 45 -3.75 -2.56 25.36
N TYR A 46 -4.17 -3.79 25.06
CA TYR A 46 -4.73 -4.73 26.03
C TYR A 46 -3.66 -5.27 26.99
N HIS A 47 -2.45 -5.58 26.50
CA HIS A 47 -1.32 -6.03 27.33
C HIS A 47 -0.35 -4.91 27.68
N ARG A 48 -0.82 -3.97 28.53
CA ARG A 48 -0.13 -2.74 28.98
C ARG A 48 1.18 -2.93 29.78
N ARG A 49 1.76 -4.14 29.86
CA ARG A 49 2.83 -4.49 30.81
C ARG A 49 4.25 -4.51 30.20
N TYR A 50 4.45 -4.50 28.88
CA TYR A 50 5.77 -4.82 28.30
C TYR A 50 6.37 -3.75 27.37
N ARG A 51 7.49 -3.18 27.83
CA ARG A 51 8.61 -2.55 27.06
C ARG A 51 8.21 -1.46 26.05
N THR A 52 8.39 -0.21 26.45
CA THR A 52 8.35 1.03 25.62
C THR A 52 9.02 0.87 24.24
N ARG A 53 10.11 0.11 24.16
CA ARG A 53 10.84 -0.17 22.92
C ARG A 53 10.02 -0.96 21.88
N LEU A 54 9.33 -2.02 22.30
CA LEU A 54 8.53 -2.87 21.40
C LEU A 54 7.28 -2.14 20.91
N HIS A 55 6.64 -1.34 21.77
CA HIS A 55 5.49 -0.52 21.39
C HIS A 55 5.84 0.47 20.26
N LEU A 56 7.00 1.13 20.35
CA LEU A 56 7.46 2.07 19.31
C LEU A 56 7.77 1.36 17.99
N PHE A 57 8.39 0.17 18.05
CA PHE A 57 8.68 -0.64 16.87
C PHE A 57 7.41 -1.06 16.12
N ILE A 58 6.44 -1.62 16.85
CA ILE A 58 5.16 -2.08 16.28
C ILE A 58 4.37 -0.90 15.70
N LEU A 59 4.31 0.22 16.41
CA LEU A 59 3.61 1.41 15.96
C LEU A 59 4.25 2.00 14.69
N ASN A 60 5.57 2.04 14.62
CA ASN A 60 6.28 2.52 13.44
C ASN A 60 6.04 1.60 12.23
N LEU A 61 6.07 0.27 12.42
CA LEU A 61 5.78 -0.69 11.37
C LEU A 61 4.35 -0.51 10.83
N ALA A 62 3.36 -0.44 11.74
CA ALA A 62 1.95 -0.23 11.37
C ALA A 62 1.73 1.08 10.60
N ILE A 63 2.32 2.19 11.04
CA ILE A 63 2.22 3.48 10.33
C ILE A 63 2.89 3.40 8.97
N GLY A 64 4.03 2.72 8.88
CA GLY A 64 4.76 2.55 7.62
C GLY A 64 3.96 1.76 6.59
N ASP A 65 3.40 0.63 7.00
CA ASP A 65 2.58 -0.23 6.14
C ASP A 65 1.30 0.48 5.67
N LEU A 66 0.60 1.19 6.56
CA LEU A 66 -0.57 1.97 6.19
C LEU A 66 -0.23 3.09 5.20
N THR A 67 0.87 3.81 5.44
CA THR A 67 1.32 4.90 4.56
C THR A 67 1.68 4.36 3.17
N ILE A 68 2.49 3.30 3.09
CA ILE A 68 2.91 2.69 1.83
C ILE A 68 1.70 2.13 1.09
N CYS A 69 0.79 1.45 1.80
CA CYS A 69 -0.43 0.90 1.23
C CYS A 69 -1.32 1.99 0.64
N LEU A 70 -1.59 3.06 1.39
CA LEU A 70 -2.39 4.20 0.93
C LEU A 70 -1.75 4.92 -0.27
N CYS A 71 -0.45 5.18 -0.22
CA CYS A 71 0.28 5.79 -1.33
C CYS A 71 0.23 4.92 -2.60
N THR A 72 0.39 3.61 -2.45
CA THR A 72 0.32 2.65 -3.57
C THR A 72 -1.09 2.58 -4.14
N MET A 73 -2.12 2.46 -3.29
CA MET A 73 -3.53 2.47 -3.72
C MET A 73 -3.88 3.75 -4.48
N THR A 74 -3.51 4.90 -3.91
CA THR A 74 -3.82 6.21 -4.49
C THR A 74 -3.13 6.36 -5.85
N SER A 75 -1.89 5.89 -6.00
CA SER A 75 -1.16 5.94 -7.27
C SER A 75 -1.77 5.02 -8.33
N GLU A 76 -2.19 3.82 -7.96
CA GLU A 76 -2.87 2.88 -8.86
C GLU A 76 -4.24 3.42 -9.30
N LEU A 77 -5.02 4.01 -8.39
CA LEU A 77 -6.28 4.67 -8.71
C LEU A 77 -6.08 5.85 -9.67
N PHE A 78 -5.06 6.67 -9.44
CA PHE A 78 -4.72 7.76 -10.36
C PHE A 78 -4.34 7.26 -11.74
N LEU A 79 -3.47 6.24 -11.82
CA LEU A 79 -3.10 5.61 -13.08
C LEU A 79 -4.30 5.03 -13.83
N LEU A 80 -5.29 4.52 -13.10
CA LEU A 80 -6.49 3.92 -13.66
C LEU A 80 -7.47 4.97 -14.21
N ILE A 81 -7.70 6.06 -13.48
CA ILE A 81 -8.67 7.10 -13.83
C ILE A 81 -8.23 7.89 -15.07
N PHE A 82 -6.92 8.08 -15.25
CA PHE A 82 -6.37 8.92 -16.32
C PHE A 82 -5.79 8.13 -17.50
N ASP A 83 -6.23 6.88 -17.71
CA ASP A 83 -5.78 6.04 -18.84
C ASP A 83 -4.25 5.94 -18.99
N GLN A 84 -3.55 5.78 -17.86
CA GLN A 84 -2.08 5.79 -17.77
C GLN A 84 -1.38 7.11 -18.10
N GLU A 85 -2.11 8.20 -18.34
CA GLU A 85 -1.53 9.54 -18.45
C GLU A 85 -1.47 10.21 -17.06
N TRP A 86 -0.25 10.48 -16.56
CA TRP A 86 -0.05 11.12 -15.26
C TRP A 86 -0.38 12.62 -15.30
N ILE A 87 -1.66 12.96 -15.20
CA ILE A 87 -2.14 14.35 -15.26
C ILE A 87 -1.98 15.12 -13.93
N LEU A 88 -1.79 14.43 -12.79
CA LEU A 88 -1.44 15.09 -11.52
C LEU A 88 -0.01 15.68 -11.50
N GLY A 89 0.73 15.51 -12.58
CA GLY A 89 2.09 15.99 -12.76
C GLY A 89 3.15 15.05 -12.18
N ASN A 90 4.37 15.11 -12.74
CA ASN A 90 5.55 14.37 -12.27
C ASN A 90 5.83 14.52 -10.77
N LEU A 91 5.35 15.60 -10.16
CA LEU A 91 5.48 15.90 -8.74
C LEU A 91 4.80 14.87 -7.85
N ALA A 92 3.56 14.46 -8.14
CA ALA A 92 2.84 13.49 -7.32
C ALA A 92 3.45 12.08 -7.39
N CYS A 93 3.94 11.70 -8.57
CA CYS A 93 4.66 10.43 -8.77
C CYS A 93 5.95 10.40 -7.95
N LYS A 94 6.77 11.46 -8.08
CA LYS A 94 7.99 11.61 -7.29
C LYS A 94 7.70 11.68 -5.80
N LEU A 95 6.63 12.37 -5.39
CA LEU A 95 6.27 12.52 -3.97
C LEU A 95 5.88 11.18 -3.36
N THR A 96 5.06 10.39 -4.06
CA THR A 96 4.66 9.05 -3.61
C THR A 96 5.89 8.16 -3.42
N LEU A 97 6.78 8.13 -4.41
CA LEU A 97 8.00 7.33 -4.35
C LEU A 97 8.95 7.84 -3.24
N TYR A 98 9.03 9.17 -3.07
CA TYR A 98 9.80 9.79 -1.99
C TYR A 98 9.28 9.36 -0.62
N ILE A 99 7.97 9.43 -0.38
CA ILE A 99 7.35 9.02 0.89
C ILE A 99 7.64 7.53 1.15
N GLN A 100 7.48 6.66 0.16
CA GLN A 100 7.78 5.23 0.31
C GLN A 100 9.24 5.00 0.75
N VAL A 101 10.20 5.67 0.11
CA VAL A 101 11.62 5.54 0.45
C VAL A 101 11.92 6.10 1.84
N VAL A 102 11.35 7.26 2.20
CA VAL A 102 11.55 7.88 3.52
C VAL A 102 10.97 7.01 4.63
N THR A 103 9.76 6.48 4.46
CA THR A 103 9.12 5.58 5.42
C THR A 103 9.92 4.29 5.61
N LEU A 104 10.43 3.71 4.52
CA LEU A 104 11.29 2.53 4.58
C LEU A 104 12.60 2.82 5.30
N ALA A 105 13.24 3.95 4.99
CA ALA A 105 14.46 4.39 5.65
C ALA A 105 14.24 4.59 7.14
N SER A 106 13.20 5.31 7.54
CA SER A 106 12.82 5.54 8.94
C SER A 106 12.62 4.23 9.71
N THR A 107 11.89 3.29 9.11
CA THR A 107 11.63 1.97 9.72
C THR A 107 12.91 1.15 9.88
N THR A 108 13.80 1.22 8.90
CA THR A 108 15.11 0.56 8.96
C THR A 108 15.97 1.16 10.06
N PHE A 109 16.03 2.49 10.18
CA PHE A 109 16.76 3.16 11.26
C PHE A 109 16.22 2.79 12.64
N ILE A 110 14.90 2.75 12.81
CA ILE A 110 14.28 2.35 14.07
C ILE A 110 14.62 0.89 14.38
N ASN A 111 14.59 -0.01 13.40
CA ASN A 111 14.98 -1.40 13.61
C ASN A 111 16.47 -1.54 14.00
N VAL A 112 17.35 -0.76 13.38
CA VAL A 112 18.78 -0.74 13.71
C VAL A 112 19.02 -0.16 15.10
N ALA A 113 18.42 0.99 15.43
CA ALA A 113 18.51 1.61 16.76
C ALA A 113 17.99 0.65 17.84
N MET A 114 16.87 -0.01 17.55
CA MET A 114 16.34 -1.05 18.42
C MET A 114 17.31 -2.21 18.60
N THR A 115 18.12 -2.58 17.59
CA THR A 115 19.15 -3.65 17.63
C THR A 115 20.38 -3.23 18.41
N TYR A 116 20.77 -1.97 18.27
CA TYR A 116 21.90 -1.39 18.97
C TYR A 116 21.63 -1.18 20.46
N ASP A 117 20.38 -0.88 20.82
CA ASP A 117 19.93 -0.69 22.21
C ASP A 117 19.68 -2.03 22.95
N ARG A 118 19.74 -3.18 22.26
CA ARG A 118 19.68 -4.53 22.85
C ARG A 118 21.07 -4.97 23.27
#